data_AF-A0A136LWR2-F1
#
_entry.id   AF-A0A136LWR2-F1
#
_cell.length_a   1.000
_cell.length_b   1.000
_cell.length_c   1.000
_cell.angle_alpha   90.00
_cell.angle_beta   90.00
_cell.angle_gamma   90.00
#
_symmetry.space_group_name_H-M   'P 1'
#
loop_
_entity.id
_entity.type
_entity.pdbx_description
1 polymer ?
#
loop_
_entity_poly.entity_id
_entity_poly.type
_entity_poly.pdbx_seq_one_letter_code
_entity_poly.pdbx_strand_id
1 'polypeptide(L)' 'MKRIPKRSNSRAKVDSIAAAAAHLFAEQGYHAVSTNHIADAAGVPIGSIYDYFKDKGDIALYLIAEIVHDCAGIHKKSA' A
#
# COMPACT_ATOMS: atom_id res chain seq x y z
N MET A 1 -17.84 10.01 -7.59
CA MET A 1 -18.50 9.48 -6.38
C MET A 1 -17.51 8.57 -5.66
N LYS A 2 -16.94 9.01 -4.53
CA LYS A 2 -15.89 8.26 -3.81
C LYS A 2 -16.53 7.08 -3.08
N ARG A 3 -16.34 5.85 -3.58
CA ARG A 3 -16.74 4.63 -2.85
C ARG A 3 -15.78 4.44 -1.69
N ILE A 4 -16.16 4.89 -0.51
CA ILE A 4 -15.51 4.49 0.74
C ILE A 4 -15.93 3.03 0.98
N PRO A 5 -15.03 2.03 0.87
CA PRO A 5 -15.43 0.65 1.01
C PRO A 5 -15.62 0.32 2.49
N LYS A 6 -16.62 -0.53 2.72
CA LYS A 6 -16.99 -1.17 3.98
C LYS A 6 -15.73 -1.64 4.74
N ARG A 7 -15.58 -1.18 5.98
CA ARG A 7 -14.32 -1.01 6.74
C ARG A 7 -13.39 -2.24 6.91
N SER A 8 -13.80 -3.49 6.62
CA SER A 8 -12.92 -4.67 6.79
C SER A 8 -12.13 -5.07 5.53
N ASN A 9 -12.76 -5.11 4.35
CA ASN A 9 -12.09 -5.53 3.10
C ASN A 9 -11.17 -4.47 2.50
N SER A 10 -11.37 -3.19 2.86
CA SER A 10 -10.54 -2.08 2.37
C SER A 10 -9.13 -2.15 2.97
N ARG A 11 -9.01 -2.50 4.25
CA ARG A 11 -7.73 -2.51 4.97
C ARG A 11 -6.82 -3.62 4.46
N ALA A 12 -7.34 -4.85 4.34
CA ALA A 12 -6.58 -5.98 3.80
C ALA A 12 -6.02 -5.70 2.38
N LYS A 13 -6.75 -4.97 1.54
CA LYS A 13 -6.28 -4.56 0.21
C LYS A 13 -5.18 -3.50 0.28
N VAL A 14 -5.35 -2.49 1.13
CA VAL A 14 -4.33 -1.46 1.38
C VAL A 14 -3.04 -2.11 1.88
N ASP A 15 -3.13 -3.04 2.82
CA ASP A 15 -1.98 -3.72 3.39
C ASP A 15 -1.29 -4.65 2.37
N SER A 16 -2.07 -5.35 1.53
CA SER A 16 -1.53 -6.16 0.42
C SER A 16 -0.75 -5.31 -0.59
N ILE A 17 -1.32 -4.16 -1.00
CA ILE A 17 -0.67 -3.22 -1.91
C ILE A 17 0.62 -2.66 -1.30
N ALA A 18 0.57 -2.27 -0.03
CA ALA A 18 1.73 -1.74 0.68
C ALA A 18 2.83 -2.80 0.80
N ALA A 19 2.50 -4.04 1.18
CA ALA A 19 3.46 -5.14 1.29
C ALA A 19 4.14 -5.44 -0.06
N ALA A 20 3.36 -5.52 -1.14
CA ALA A 20 3.91 -5.72 -2.48
C ALA A 20 4.84 -4.58 -2.90
N ALA A 21 4.47 -3.32 -2.61
CA ALA A 21 5.31 -2.18 -2.89
C ALA A 21 6.62 -2.20 -2.09
N ALA A 22 6.56 -2.56 -0.80
CA ALA A 22 7.75 -2.68 0.04
C ALA A 22 8.74 -3.71 -0.51
N HIS A 23 8.24 -4.87 -0.94
CA HIS A 23 9.05 -5.91 -1.56
C HIS A 23 9.74 -5.41 -2.84
N LEU A 24 8.97 -4.83 -3.76
CA LEU A 24 9.51 -4.32 -5.02
C LEU A 24 10.50 -3.17 -4.82
N PHE A 25 10.23 -2.25 -3.88
CA PHE A 25 11.15 -1.17 -3.55
C PHE A 25 12.46 -1.69 -2.96
N ALA A 26 12.42 -2.74 -2.14
CA ALA A 26 13.61 -3.37 -1.58
C ALA A 26 14.46 -4.08 -2.64
N GLU A 27 13.83 -4.75 -3.60
CA GLU A 27 14.52 -5.52 -4.64
C GLU A 27 15.06 -4.67 -5.80
N GLN A 28 14.26 -3.70 -6.26
CA GLN A 28 14.51 -2.98 -7.52
C GLN A 28 14.83 -1.50 -7.31
N GLY A 29 14.62 -0.99 -6.09
CA GLY A 29 14.73 0.43 -5.76
C GLY A 29 13.50 1.24 -6.15
N TYR A 30 13.24 2.31 -5.40
CA TYR A 30 12.03 3.13 -5.53
C TYR A 30 11.80 3.66 -6.96
N HIS A 31 12.85 4.12 -7.65
CA HIS A 31 12.71 4.75 -8.96
C HIS A 31 12.36 3.76 -10.08
N ALA A 32 12.81 2.50 -10.01
CA ALA A 32 12.57 1.49 -11.03
C ALA A 32 11.14 0.90 -10.98
N VAL A 33 10.48 1.01 -9.83
CA VAL A 33 9.14 0.45 -9.62
C VAL A 33 8.05 1.41 -10.10
N SER A 34 7.04 0.89 -10.80
CA SER A 34 5.85 1.63 -11.24
C SER A 34 4.62 1.19 -10.44
N THR A 35 3.54 1.98 -10.50
CA THR A 35 2.24 1.59 -9.90
C THR A 35 1.64 0.36 -10.56
N ASN A 36 1.93 0.10 -11.84
CA ASN A 36 1.55 -1.13 -12.53
C ASN A 36 2.25 -2.35 -11.92
N HIS A 37 3.57 -2.28 -11.72
CA HIS A 37 4.32 -3.38 -11.09
C HIS A 37 3.75 -3.73 -9.71
N ILE A 38 3.40 -2.71 -8.92
CA ILE A 38 2.81 -2.89 -7.59
C ILE A 38 1.43 -3.53 -7.69
N ALA A 39 0.57 -3.06 -8.60
CA ALA A 39 -0.77 -3.62 -8.78
C ALA A 39 -0.72 -5.10 -9.20
N ASP A 40 0.16 -5.43 -10.14
CA ASP A 40 0.40 -6.80 -10.61
C ASP A 40 0.89 -7.70 -9.48
N ALA A 41 1.90 -7.24 -8.72
CA ALA A 41 2.45 -7.99 -7.58
C ALA A 41 1.45 -8.17 -6.44
N ALA A 42 0.58 -7.19 -6.19
CA ALA A 42 -0.48 -7.26 -5.19
C ALA A 42 -1.71 -8.07 -5.64
N GLY A 43 -1.76 -8.49 -6.91
CA GLY A 43 -2.89 -9.22 -7.48
C GLY A 43 -4.17 -8.37 -7.54
N VAL A 44 -4.04 -7.05 -7.69
CA VAL A 44 -5.18 -6.12 -7.75
C VAL A 44 -5.25 -5.44 -9.12
N PRO A 45 -6.45 -5.15 -9.65
CA PRO A 45 -6.57 -4.34 -10.85
C PRO A 45 -5.93 -2.95 -10.65
N ILE A 46 -5.25 -2.44 -11.68
CA ILE A 46 -4.65 -1.09 -11.66
C ILE A 46 -5.67 0.02 -11.34
N GLY A 47 -6.93 -0.13 -11.76
CA GLY A 47 -7.99 0.81 -11.37
C GLY A 47 -8.26 0.80 -9.86
N SER A 48 -8.19 -0.37 -9.24
CA SER A 48 -8.43 -0.53 -7.80
C SER A 48 -7.30 -0.01 -6.93
N ILE A 49 -6.04 0.02 -7.40
CA ILE A 49 -4.98 0.67 -6.62
C ILE A 49 -5.22 2.17 -6.49
N TYR A 50 -5.72 2.81 -7.56
CA TYR A 50 -6.06 4.23 -7.56
C TYR A 50 -7.29 4.59 -6.73
N ASP A 51 -8.11 3.61 -6.33
CA ASP A 51 -9.15 3.81 -5.32
C ASP A 51 -8.56 4.05 -3.92
N TYR A 52 -7.31 3.64 -3.67
CA TYR A 52 -6.64 3.74 -2.36
C TYR A 52 -5.47 4.71 -2.33
N PHE A 53 -4.66 4.75 -3.39
CA PHE A 53 -3.44 5.54 -3.47
C PHE A 53 -3.42 6.34 -4.77
N LYS A 54 -3.13 7.64 -4.71
CA LYS A 54 -3.11 8.49 -5.90
C LYS A 54 -1.91 8.18 -6.80
N ASP A 55 -0.77 7.87 -6.20
CA ASP A 55 0.48 7.63 -6.90
C ASP A 55 1.44 6.76 -6.06
N LYS A 56 2.63 6.49 -6.61
CA LYS A 56 3.69 5.71 -5.95
C LYS A 56 4.20 6.37 -4.67
N GLY A 57 4.16 7.70 -4.59
CA GLY A 57 4.60 8.47 -3.44
C GLY A 57 3.66 8.28 -2.25
N ASP A 58 2.35 8.27 -2.48
CA ASP A 58 1.36 7.97 -1.44
C ASP A 58 1.57 6.59 -0.80
N ILE A 59 1.94 5.59 -1.62
CA ILE A 59 2.22 4.23 -1.15
C ILE A 59 3.49 4.22 -0.28
N ALA A 60 4.55 4.90 -0.72
CA ALA A 60 5.79 5.00 0.04
C ALA A 60 5.58 5.75 1.37
N LEU A 61 4.78 6.82 1.38
CA LEU A 61 4.45 7.55 2.59
C LEU A 61 3.67 6.69 3.58
N TYR A 62 2.70 5.90 3.09
CA TYR A 62 1.97 4.93 3.92
C TYR A 62 2.93 3.91 4.55
N LEU A 63 3.87 3.37 3.77
CA LEU A 63 4.89 2.44 4.29
C LEU A 63 5.77 3.07 5.36
N ILE A 64 6.26 4.30 5.13
CA ILE A 64 7.08 5.02 6.12
C ILE A 64 6.28 5.25 7.40
N ALA A 65 5.02 5.64 7.28
CA ALA A 65 4.16 5.85 8.45
C ALA A 65 3.97 4.55 9.25
N GLU A 66 3.70 3.42 8.59
CA GLU A 66 3.53 2.14 9.27
C GLU A 66 4.84 1.65 9.91
N ILE A 67 5.99 1.79 9.24
CA ILE A 67 7.31 1.47 9.82
C ILE A 67 7.58 2.33 11.05
N VAL A 68 7.29 3.63 10.99
CA VAL A 68 7.48 4.54 12.13
C VAL A 68 6.55 4.17 13.28
N HIS A 69 5.31 3.78 13.01
CA HIS A 69 4.38 3.30 14.04
C HIS A 69 4.89 2.02 14.73
N ASP A 70 5.38 1.06 13.96
CA ASP A 70 5.94 -0.20 14.47
C ASP A 70 7.21 0.05 15.30
N CYS A 71 8.14 0.86 14.79
CA CYS A 71 9.36 1.23 15.50
C CYS A 71 9.08 2.03 16.78
N ALA A 72 8.03 2.86 16.79
CA ALA A 72 7.60 3.60 17.97
C ALA A 72 6.86 2.71 19.00
N GLY A 73 6.68 1.42 18.72
CA GLY A 73 5.92 0.50 19.57
C GLY A 73 4.41 0.76 19.57
N ILE A 74 3.92 1.63 18.68
CA ILE A 74 2.51 1.97 18.53
C ILE A 74 1.87 0.90 17.65
N HIS A 75 1.63 -0.28 18.22
CA HIS A 75 0.86 -1.32 17.53
C HIS A 75 -0.56 -0.81 17.31
N LYS A 76 -0.91 -0.45 16.08
CA LYS A 76 -2.33 -0.24 15.73
C LYS A 76 -3.02 -1.58 15.88
N LYS A 77 -3.89 -1.71 16.88
CA LYS A 77 -4.75 -2.90 17.06
C LYS A 77 -5.44 -3.19 15.73
N SER A 78 -5.07 -4.31 15.11
CA SER A 78 -5.85 -4.95 14.06
C SER A 78 -7.17 -5.35 14.69
N ALA A 79 -8.27 -4.75 14.23
CA ALA A 79 -9.63 -5.02 14.65
C ALA A 79 -10.42 -5.55 13.45
#